data_AF-A0A819CBU8-F1
#
_entry.id   AF-A0A819CBU8-F1
#
_cell.length_a   1.000
_cell.length_b   1.000
_cell.length_c   1.000
_cell.angle_alpha   90.00
_cell.angle_beta   90.00
_cell.angle_gamma   90.00
#
_symmetry.space_group_name_H-M   'P 1'
#
loop_
_entity.id
_entity.type
_entity.pdbx_description
1 polymer ?
#
loop_
_entity_poly.entity_id
_entity_poly.type
_entity_poly.pdbx_seq_one_letter_code
_entity_poly.pdbx_strand_id
1 'polypeptide(L)'
;IWDRILNETAAVTKKIQNYIERKSFNKAASIADLCISPQELLNRLGEYEHYCPVSLTLRDQLVDCSADTKADNIAEYRGRYYRMAGPKELELFLDEPERYAPLEPRKLLPPPNRRPHRRTEAEAKAMFPKPIEFAGYCSVTYLDGGKKYECLVLGQQEFAVEYRDKLYFLLSEEARERFMRQPEKYWNIRLPHKLPPPKNPIDLLNLPCLGYLEQTVATAIIKSLTATGCFKPKFPFLSVQASALTYMAYHLKAYNTKSSDYLRRKFRRKLYIFEEQCELISYLAQKTAVRYKEPEKRSADYNVKYETFFALRHNVPTLNWLT
;
A
#
# COMPACT_ATOMS: atom_id res chain seq x y z
N ILE A 1 -5.11 15.67 -50.79
CA ILE A 1 -3.86 14.89 -50.58
C ILE A 1 -2.64 15.75 -50.92
N TRP A 2 -2.56 16.30 -52.13
CA TRP A 2 -1.49 17.22 -52.54
C TRP A 2 -1.30 18.44 -51.62
N ASP A 3 -2.38 19.08 -51.17
CA ASP A 3 -2.29 20.22 -50.24
C ASP A 3 -1.67 19.84 -48.89
N ARG A 4 -1.88 18.60 -48.42
CA ARG A 4 -1.29 18.11 -47.17
C ARG A 4 0.22 17.91 -47.32
N ILE A 5 0.65 17.37 -48.47
CA ILE A 5 2.08 17.18 -48.79
C ILE A 5 2.78 18.54 -48.92
N LEU A 6 2.14 19.52 -49.58
CA LEU A 6 2.64 20.89 -49.69
C LEU A 6 2.80 21.55 -48.31
N ASN A 7 1.81 21.38 -47.42
CA ASN A 7 1.89 21.92 -46.06
C ASN A 7 3.00 21.26 -45.21
N GLU A 8 3.16 19.93 -45.31
CA GLU A 8 4.22 19.20 -44.59
C GLU A 8 5.62 19.59 -45.12
N THR A 9 5.81 19.66 -46.43
CA THR A 9 7.09 20.08 -47.04
C THR A 9 7.42 21.55 -46.76
N ALA A 10 6.42 22.44 -46.73
CA ALA A 10 6.59 23.83 -46.31
C ALA A 10 6.99 23.94 -44.83
N ALA A 11 6.42 23.10 -43.96
CA ALA A 11 6.78 23.07 -42.55
C ALA A 11 8.23 22.61 -42.33
N VAL A 12 8.67 21.56 -43.04
CA VAL A 12 10.05 21.05 -42.94
C VAL A 12 11.06 22.06 -43.51
N THR A 13 10.79 22.66 -44.67
CA THR A 13 11.67 23.69 -45.25
C THR A 13 11.81 24.91 -44.34
N LYS A 14 10.72 25.35 -43.69
CA LYS A 14 10.77 26.42 -42.69
C LYS A 14 11.64 26.06 -41.48
N LYS A 15 11.60 24.82 -41.00
CA LYS A 15 12.47 24.34 -39.91
C LYS A 15 13.94 24.36 -40.32
N ILE A 16 14.26 23.85 -41.52
CA ILE A 16 15.63 23.87 -42.07
C ILE A 16 16.14 25.31 -42.19
N GLN A 17 15.32 26.22 -42.71
CA GLN A 17 15.72 27.62 -42.85
C GLN A 17 15.98 28.30 -41.50
N ASN A 18 15.11 28.08 -40.50
CA ASN A 18 15.31 28.57 -39.14
C ASN A 18 16.58 27.98 -38.50
N TYR A 19 16.87 26.70 -38.73
CA TYR A 19 18.10 26.07 -38.26
C TYR A 19 19.35 26.75 -38.85
N ILE A 20 19.38 27.00 -40.17
CA ILE A 20 20.52 27.66 -40.83
C ILE A 20 20.68 29.10 -40.32
N GLU A 21 19.58 29.84 -40.17
CA GLU A 21 19.58 31.21 -39.67
C GLU A 21 20.08 31.29 -38.22
N ARG A 22 19.57 30.45 -37.32
CA ARG A 22 20.05 30.45 -35.92
C ARG A 22 21.52 30.09 -35.82
N LYS A 23 21.99 29.17 -36.67
CA LYS A 23 23.40 28.77 -36.74
C LYS A 23 24.31 29.90 -37.19
N SER A 24 23.89 30.72 -38.16
CA SER A 24 24.70 31.88 -38.60
C SER A 24 24.85 32.93 -37.49
N PHE A 25 23.85 33.07 -36.63
CA PHE A 25 23.89 33.94 -35.44
C PHE A 25 24.51 33.29 -34.19
N ASN A 26 25.15 32.12 -34.29
CA ASN A 26 25.70 31.35 -33.16
C ASN A 26 24.67 31.06 -32.04
N LYS A 27 23.38 30.94 -32.38
CA LYS A 27 22.31 30.56 -31.45
C LYS A 27 22.08 29.06 -31.49
N ALA A 28 21.47 28.52 -30.44
CA ALA A 28 21.04 27.13 -30.44
C ALA A 28 19.87 26.94 -31.41
N ALA A 29 19.85 25.79 -32.09
CA ALA A 29 18.82 25.44 -33.06
C ALA A 29 18.31 24.02 -32.82
N SER A 30 16.99 23.82 -32.96
CA SER A 30 16.40 22.48 -32.87
C SER A 30 16.78 21.66 -34.10
N ILE A 31 17.06 20.38 -33.89
CA ILE A 31 17.38 19.43 -34.97
C ILE A 31 16.20 18.52 -35.37
N ALA A 32 15.00 18.82 -34.85
CA ALA A 32 13.80 18.05 -35.18
C ALA A 32 13.57 18.04 -36.70
N ASP A 33 13.31 16.86 -37.25
CA ASP A 33 13.05 16.62 -38.69
C ASP A 33 14.20 16.94 -39.65
N LEU A 34 15.44 17.10 -39.17
CA LEU A 34 16.64 17.27 -40.01
C LEU A 34 17.27 15.94 -40.48
N CYS A 35 16.63 14.81 -40.19
CA CYS A 35 17.07 13.47 -40.61
C CYS A 35 18.53 13.14 -40.23
N ILE A 36 18.98 13.57 -39.05
CA ILE A 36 20.33 13.30 -38.55
C ILE A 36 20.44 11.82 -38.19
N SER A 37 21.54 11.18 -38.64
CA SER A 37 21.77 9.78 -38.34
C SER A 37 22.03 9.57 -36.83
N PRO A 38 21.56 8.47 -36.21
CA PRO A 38 21.86 8.18 -34.81
C PRO A 38 23.36 8.10 -34.51
N GLN A 39 24.18 7.65 -35.47
CA GLN A 39 25.63 7.58 -35.34
C GLN A 39 26.27 8.97 -35.28
N GLU A 40 25.84 9.89 -36.15
CA GLU A 40 26.30 11.28 -36.10
C GLU A 40 25.89 11.95 -34.79
N LEU A 41 24.66 11.70 -34.33
CA LEU A 41 24.16 12.21 -33.07
C LEU A 41 25.04 11.77 -31.90
N LEU A 42 25.41 10.48 -31.83
CA LEU A 42 26.27 9.92 -30.79
C LEU A 42 27.70 10.50 -30.85
N ASN A 43 28.26 10.65 -32.05
CA ASN A 43 29.63 11.17 -32.24
C ASN A 43 29.78 12.63 -31.84
N ARG A 44 28.71 13.42 -31.94
CA ARG A 44 28.69 14.86 -31.67
C ARG A 44 27.93 15.20 -30.37
N LEU A 45 27.78 14.24 -29.46
CA LEU A 45 27.16 14.51 -28.15
C LEU A 45 27.95 15.56 -27.38
N GLY A 46 27.21 16.45 -26.71
CA GLY A 46 27.78 17.42 -25.80
C GLY A 46 28.29 16.80 -24.50
N GLU A 47 28.79 17.67 -23.61
CA GLU A 47 29.37 17.30 -22.31
C GLU A 47 28.40 16.61 -21.34
N TYR A 48 27.10 16.73 -21.61
CA TYR A 48 26.03 16.14 -20.81
C TYR A 48 25.55 14.79 -21.37
N GLU A 49 26.16 14.28 -22.45
CA GLU A 49 25.83 12.99 -23.08
C GLU A 49 24.32 12.86 -23.36
N HIS A 50 23.64 11.93 -22.68
CA HIS A 50 22.20 11.67 -22.81
C HIS A 50 21.33 12.45 -21.83
N TYR A 51 21.93 13.25 -20.94
CA TYR A 51 21.23 13.95 -19.87
C TYR A 51 20.84 15.36 -20.27
N CYS A 52 19.70 15.81 -19.75
CA CYS A 52 19.18 17.15 -19.98
C CYS A 52 19.99 18.23 -19.23
N PRO A 53 20.73 19.13 -19.93
CA PRO A 53 21.51 20.18 -19.28
C PRO A 53 20.63 21.16 -18.49
N VAL A 54 19.46 21.52 -19.03
CA VAL A 54 18.54 22.51 -18.41
C VAL A 54 18.00 22.00 -17.08
N SER A 55 17.62 20.71 -17.02
CA SER A 55 17.13 20.08 -15.79
C SER A 55 18.23 19.98 -14.73
N LEU A 56 19.46 19.70 -15.15
CA LEU A 56 20.61 19.65 -14.26
C LEU A 56 20.94 21.03 -13.68
N THR A 57 20.97 22.07 -14.52
CA THR A 57 21.30 23.43 -14.06
C THR A 57 20.22 24.06 -13.19
N LEU A 58 18.94 23.92 -13.55
CA LEU A 58 17.84 24.61 -12.86
C LEU A 58 17.32 23.85 -11.64
N ARG A 59 17.19 22.53 -11.76
CA ARG A 59 16.52 21.69 -10.75
C ARG A 59 17.46 20.71 -10.05
N ASP A 60 18.72 20.63 -10.49
CA ASP A 60 19.70 19.66 -10.00
C ASP A 60 19.18 18.21 -10.16
N GLN A 61 18.57 17.94 -11.32
CA GLN A 61 17.96 16.64 -11.63
C GLN A 61 18.66 15.97 -12.81
N LEU A 62 19.06 14.72 -12.61
CA LEU A 62 19.56 13.83 -13.65
C LEU A 62 18.38 13.18 -14.37
N VAL A 63 17.98 13.76 -15.49
CA VAL A 63 16.97 13.18 -16.38
C VAL A 63 17.69 12.54 -17.55
N ASP A 64 17.65 11.21 -17.62
CA ASP A 64 18.18 10.44 -18.73
C ASP A 64 17.18 10.44 -19.90
N CYS A 65 17.59 11.02 -21.03
CA CYS A 65 16.80 11.12 -22.26
C CYS A 65 17.23 10.08 -23.32
N SER A 66 17.92 9.00 -22.93
CA SER A 66 18.36 7.93 -23.83
C SER A 66 17.19 7.12 -24.43
N ALA A 67 16.09 6.96 -23.67
CA ALA A 67 14.92 6.20 -24.09
C ALA A 67 14.10 6.88 -25.21
N ASP A 68 14.23 8.21 -25.35
CA ASP A 68 13.56 8.96 -26.40
C ASP A 68 14.27 8.72 -27.73
N THR A 69 13.68 7.84 -28.54
CA THR A 69 14.14 7.53 -29.91
C THR A 69 13.80 8.65 -30.89
N LYS A 70 12.85 9.53 -30.55
CA LYS A 70 12.47 10.68 -31.36
C LYS A 70 13.44 11.83 -31.12
N ALA A 71 14.03 12.35 -32.20
CA ALA A 71 14.98 13.47 -32.16
C ALA A 71 14.32 14.85 -31.92
N ASP A 72 13.07 14.87 -31.49
CA ASP A 72 12.23 16.08 -31.40
C ASP A 72 12.78 17.08 -30.38
N ASN A 73 13.32 16.57 -29.26
CA ASN A 73 13.79 17.37 -28.12
C ASN A 73 15.32 17.53 -28.11
N ILE A 74 15.94 17.69 -29.27
CA ILE A 74 17.40 17.83 -29.38
C ILE A 74 17.73 19.18 -30.02
N ALA A 75 18.72 19.86 -29.44
CA ALA A 75 19.25 21.11 -29.96
C ALA A 75 20.74 20.98 -30.28
N GLU A 76 21.17 21.61 -31.37
CA GLU A 76 22.57 21.83 -31.68
C GLU A 76 23.01 23.20 -31.15
N TYR A 77 24.14 23.23 -30.46
CA TYR A 77 24.81 24.45 -30.06
C TYR A 77 26.33 24.28 -30.19
N ARG A 78 26.98 25.21 -30.92
CA ARG A 78 28.43 25.20 -31.18
C ARG A 78 28.95 23.85 -31.72
N GLY A 79 28.18 23.22 -32.60
CA GLY A 79 28.56 21.95 -33.23
C GLY A 79 28.35 20.69 -32.39
N ARG A 80 27.82 20.81 -31.17
CA ARG A 80 27.48 19.68 -30.28
C ARG A 80 25.97 19.55 -30.11
N TYR A 81 25.49 18.32 -29.92
CA TYR A 81 24.09 18.02 -29.68
C TYR A 81 23.78 17.83 -28.19
N TYR A 82 22.66 18.42 -27.76
CA TYR A 82 22.17 18.33 -26.40
C TYR A 82 20.74 17.81 -26.40
N ARG A 83 20.48 16.73 -25.64
CA ARG A 83 19.15 16.16 -25.45
C ARG A 83 18.41 16.89 -24.33
N MET A 84 17.12 17.09 -24.50
CA MET A 84 16.26 17.73 -23.51
C MET A 84 15.20 16.78 -22.98
N ALA A 85 14.80 17.00 -21.73
CA ALA A 85 13.75 16.23 -21.06
C ALA A 85 12.37 16.44 -21.70
N GLY A 86 12.16 17.55 -22.40
CA GLY A 86 10.89 17.89 -23.01
C GLY A 86 10.93 19.21 -23.79
N PRO A 87 9.79 19.61 -24.38
CA PRO A 87 9.71 20.80 -25.21
C PRO A 87 9.91 22.10 -24.41
N LYS A 88 9.49 22.14 -23.13
CA LYS A 88 9.68 23.31 -22.27
C LYS A 88 11.16 23.57 -22.00
N GLU A 89 11.90 22.51 -21.68
CA GLU A 89 13.35 22.58 -21.49
C GLU A 89 14.08 22.94 -22.80
N LEU A 90 13.57 22.47 -23.95
CA LEU A 90 14.09 22.84 -25.26
C LEU A 90 13.93 24.34 -25.54
N GLU A 91 12.74 24.91 -25.32
CA GLU A 91 12.48 26.35 -25.50
C GLU A 91 13.45 27.19 -24.66
N LEU A 92 13.60 26.86 -23.38
CA LEU A 92 14.54 27.56 -22.48
C LEU A 92 15.98 27.56 -23.01
N PHE A 93 16.41 26.47 -23.62
CA PHE A 93 17.76 26.37 -24.18
C PHE A 93 17.93 27.05 -25.53
N LEU A 94 16.88 27.09 -26.34
CA LEU A 94 16.89 27.86 -27.58
C LEU A 94 17.00 29.36 -27.29
N ASP A 95 16.43 29.82 -26.18
CA ASP A 95 16.49 31.21 -25.73
C ASP A 95 17.87 31.59 -25.16
N GLU A 96 18.38 30.83 -24.19
CA GLU A 96 19.65 31.13 -23.48
C GLU A 96 20.63 29.93 -23.45
N PRO A 97 21.21 29.49 -24.59
CA PRO A 97 22.04 28.28 -24.62
C PRO A 97 23.34 28.41 -23.82
N GLU A 98 23.92 29.61 -23.74
CA GLU A 98 25.15 29.88 -22.99
C GLU A 98 25.01 29.62 -21.49
N ARG A 99 23.81 29.77 -20.95
CA ARG A 99 23.52 29.51 -19.54
C ARG A 99 23.60 28.02 -19.21
N TYR A 100 23.26 27.16 -20.17
CA TYR A 100 23.10 25.72 -19.98
C TYR A 100 24.27 24.90 -20.54
N ALA A 101 24.91 25.39 -21.61
CA ALA A 101 26.10 24.81 -22.22
C ALA A 101 27.24 25.86 -22.38
N PRO A 102 27.74 26.45 -21.27
CA PRO A 102 28.90 27.32 -21.31
C PRO A 102 30.19 26.53 -21.63
N LEU A 103 31.24 27.23 -22.06
CA LEU A 103 32.58 26.64 -22.28
C LEU A 103 33.18 26.05 -21.00
N GLU A 104 32.83 26.62 -19.85
CA GLU A 104 33.22 26.15 -18.52
C GLU A 104 31.94 25.89 -17.71
N PRO A 105 31.46 24.63 -17.69
CA PRO A 105 30.27 24.26 -16.93
C PRO A 105 30.51 24.43 -15.44
N ARG A 106 29.68 25.26 -14.80
CA ARG A 106 29.64 25.34 -13.33
C ARG A 106 29.19 24.02 -12.69
N LYS A 107 28.37 23.26 -13.41
CA LYS A 107 27.87 21.95 -12.99
C LYS A 107 28.14 20.94 -14.10
N LEU A 108 29.08 20.05 -13.84
CA LEU A 108 29.39 18.94 -14.73
C LEU A 108 28.50 17.74 -14.42
N LEU A 109 28.31 16.90 -15.43
CA LEU A 109 27.67 15.60 -15.24
C LEU A 109 28.52 14.77 -14.25
N PRO A 110 27.90 14.13 -13.24
CA PRO A 110 28.63 13.25 -12.33
C PRO A 110 29.38 12.16 -13.10
N PRO A 111 30.54 11.68 -12.60
CA PRO A 111 31.26 10.59 -13.25
C PRO A 111 30.39 9.33 -13.29
N PRO A 112 30.60 8.40 -14.25
CA PRO A 112 29.74 7.23 -14.44
C PRO A 112 29.47 6.42 -13.16
N ASN A 113 30.47 6.24 -12.30
CA ASN A 113 30.35 5.51 -11.03
C ASN A 113 29.41 6.19 -10.00
N ARG A 114 29.13 7.48 -10.19
CA ARG A 114 28.19 8.27 -9.38
C ARG A 114 26.89 8.56 -10.14
N ARG A 115 26.58 7.81 -11.19
CA ARG A 115 25.29 7.86 -11.87
C ARG A 115 24.42 6.68 -11.41
N PRO A 116 23.12 6.91 -11.16
CA PRO A 116 22.23 5.84 -10.75
C PRO A 116 21.87 4.98 -11.96
N HIS A 117 21.87 3.66 -11.79
CA HIS A 117 21.53 2.70 -12.84
C HIS A 117 20.30 1.89 -12.44
N ARG A 118 19.30 1.83 -13.32
CA ARG A 118 18.11 0.98 -13.13
C ARG A 118 18.52 -0.48 -13.24
N ARG A 119 18.03 -1.32 -12.34
CA ARG A 119 18.31 -2.76 -12.33
C ARG A 119 17.00 -3.53 -12.31
N THR A 120 16.95 -4.59 -13.10
CA THR A 120 15.84 -5.56 -13.05
C THR A 120 16.00 -6.49 -11.85
N GLU A 121 14.95 -7.22 -11.48
CA GLU A 121 15.01 -8.19 -10.39
C GLU A 121 16.08 -9.27 -10.64
N ALA A 122 16.20 -9.75 -11.87
CA ALA A 122 17.20 -10.75 -12.26
C ALA A 122 18.63 -10.21 -12.12
N GLU A 123 18.88 -8.97 -12.56
CA GLU A 123 20.18 -8.31 -12.40
C GLU A 123 20.50 -8.05 -10.93
N ALA A 124 19.52 -7.61 -10.13
CA ALA A 124 19.68 -7.41 -8.71
C ALA A 124 20.07 -8.71 -7.99
N LYS A 125 19.45 -9.83 -8.38
CA LYS A 125 19.79 -11.17 -7.89
C LYS A 125 21.18 -11.64 -8.33
N ALA A 126 21.57 -11.36 -9.57
CA ALA A 126 22.89 -11.72 -10.08
C ALA A 126 24.03 -10.94 -9.39
N MET A 127 23.73 -9.78 -8.80
CA MET A 127 24.71 -8.94 -8.11
C MET A 127 24.99 -9.35 -6.66
N PHE A 128 24.30 -10.34 -6.09
CA PHE A 128 24.67 -10.86 -4.77
C PHE A 128 26.07 -11.48 -4.82
N PRO A 129 26.97 -11.19 -3.84
CA PRO A 129 26.68 -10.69 -2.49
C PRO A 129 26.89 -9.16 -2.27
N LYS A 130 26.65 -8.29 -3.27
CA LYS A 130 26.72 -6.83 -3.07
C LYS A 130 25.83 -6.36 -1.90
N PRO A 131 26.26 -5.34 -1.13
CA PRO A 131 25.50 -4.85 0.02
C PRO A 131 24.21 -4.14 -0.41
N ILE A 132 23.11 -4.50 0.24
CA ILE A 132 21.83 -3.80 0.14
C ILE A 132 21.86 -2.63 1.13
N GLU A 133 21.77 -1.41 0.63
CA GLU A 133 21.77 -0.22 1.47
C GLU A 133 20.44 -0.06 2.20
N PHE A 134 20.45 0.66 3.33
CA PHE A 134 19.27 1.01 4.11
C PHE A 134 18.46 -0.23 4.55
N ALA A 135 19.14 -1.37 4.72
CA ALA A 135 18.57 -2.67 5.08
C ALA A 135 17.40 -3.12 4.18
N GLY A 136 17.37 -2.66 2.92
CA GLY A 136 16.31 -2.97 1.97
C GLY A 136 15.03 -2.14 2.14
N TYR A 137 15.01 -1.17 3.04
CA TYR A 137 13.93 -0.18 3.11
C TYR A 137 14.05 0.83 1.96
N CYS A 138 12.92 1.42 1.58
CA CYS A 138 12.88 2.46 0.57
C CYS A 138 13.37 3.80 1.15
N SER A 139 14.50 4.30 0.63
CA SER A 139 15.11 5.57 1.03
C SER A 139 14.23 6.78 0.69
N VAL A 140 13.55 6.73 -0.45
CA VAL A 140 12.73 7.83 -0.98
C VAL A 140 11.48 8.03 -0.14
N THR A 141 10.72 6.97 0.16
CA THR A 141 9.49 7.08 0.96
C THR A 141 9.79 7.56 2.35
N TYR A 142 10.90 7.11 2.95
CA TYR A 142 11.30 7.54 4.27
C TYR A 142 11.68 9.02 4.32
N LEU A 143 12.45 9.51 3.34
CA LEU A 143 12.82 10.93 3.31
C LEU A 143 11.64 11.84 2.99
N ASP A 144 10.87 11.51 1.95
CA ASP A 144 9.71 12.30 1.52
C ASP A 144 8.59 12.28 2.57
N GLY A 145 8.46 11.17 3.32
CA GLY A 145 7.55 11.02 4.45
C GLY A 145 7.97 11.76 5.73
N GLY A 146 9.04 12.57 5.68
CA GLY A 146 9.53 13.34 6.82
C GLY A 146 10.15 12.46 7.91
N LYS A 147 10.76 11.33 7.53
CA LYS A 147 11.43 10.38 8.43
C LYS A 147 10.51 9.76 9.49
N LYS A 148 9.23 9.62 9.17
CA LYS A 148 8.23 8.95 10.03
C LYS A 148 8.36 7.43 9.93
N TYR A 149 8.00 6.75 11.02
CA TYR A 149 8.00 5.28 11.09
C TYR A 149 7.05 4.63 10.07
N GLU A 150 5.90 5.25 9.83
CA GLU A 150 4.90 4.75 8.87
C GLU A 150 5.42 4.70 7.43
N CYS A 151 6.41 5.54 7.11
CA CYS A 151 7.01 5.64 5.78
C CYS A 151 8.25 4.75 5.60
N LEU A 152 8.64 4.03 6.66
CA LEU A 152 9.73 3.05 6.64
C LEU A 152 9.20 1.71 6.13
N VAL A 153 9.07 1.62 4.80
CA VAL A 153 8.50 0.48 4.09
C VAL A 153 9.60 -0.26 3.33
N LEU A 154 9.53 -1.58 3.27
CA LEU A 154 10.46 -2.41 2.50
C LEU A 154 10.30 -2.13 1.01
N GLY A 155 11.43 -1.96 0.31
CA GLY A 155 11.44 -1.85 -1.14
C GLY A 155 11.25 -3.21 -1.81
N GLN A 156 10.89 -3.18 -3.09
CA GLN A 156 10.76 -4.35 -3.94
C GLN A 156 12.00 -4.53 -4.82
N GLN A 157 12.36 -5.78 -5.11
CA GLN A 157 13.53 -6.11 -5.93
C GLN A 157 13.34 -5.71 -7.40
N GLU A 158 12.10 -5.60 -7.86
CA GLU A 158 11.73 -5.15 -9.21
C GLU A 158 12.15 -3.69 -9.48
N PHE A 159 12.11 -2.84 -8.43
CA PHE A 159 12.47 -1.42 -8.51
C PHE A 159 13.88 -1.16 -7.97
N ALA A 160 14.82 -2.07 -8.22
CA ALA A 160 16.19 -1.93 -7.78
C ALA A 160 16.94 -0.81 -8.52
N VAL A 161 17.77 -0.07 -7.79
CA VAL A 161 18.68 0.94 -8.33
C VAL A 161 20.08 0.70 -7.78
N GLU A 162 21.07 0.71 -8.66
CA GLU A 162 22.48 0.69 -8.29
C GLU A 162 23.03 2.13 -8.26
N TYR A 163 23.66 2.50 -7.15
CA TYR A 163 24.31 3.79 -7.00
C TYR A 163 25.52 3.69 -6.09
N ARG A 164 26.70 4.12 -6.56
CA ARG A 164 27.99 4.03 -5.83
C ARG A 164 28.29 2.61 -5.32
N ASP A 165 28.16 1.63 -6.21
CA ASP A 165 28.39 0.19 -5.94
C ASP A 165 27.48 -0.42 -4.86
N LYS A 166 26.41 0.29 -4.48
CA LYS A 166 25.40 -0.14 -3.51
C LYS A 166 24.07 -0.33 -4.19
N LEU A 167 23.30 -1.28 -3.68
CA LEU A 167 21.99 -1.63 -4.20
C LEU A 167 20.88 -1.07 -3.31
N TYR A 168 19.94 -0.35 -3.90
CA TYR A 168 18.79 0.25 -3.24
C TYR A 168 17.51 -0.39 -3.75
N PHE A 169 16.64 -0.85 -2.84
CA PHE A 169 15.30 -1.33 -3.17
C PHE A 169 14.28 -0.24 -2.92
N LEU A 170 13.43 0.02 -3.90
CA LEU A 170 12.43 1.09 -3.85
C LEU A 170 11.03 0.50 -3.86
N LEU A 171 10.08 1.22 -3.27
CA LEU A 171 8.72 0.71 -3.09
C LEU A 171 7.93 0.65 -4.42
N SER A 172 8.14 1.62 -5.29
CA SER A 172 7.38 1.82 -6.52
C SER A 172 8.24 2.41 -7.63
N GLU A 173 7.74 2.34 -8.87
CA GLU A 173 8.36 2.98 -10.03
C GLU A 173 8.54 4.49 -9.83
N GLU A 174 7.56 5.18 -9.25
CA GLU A 174 7.66 6.61 -8.96
C GLU A 174 8.81 6.93 -7.99
N ALA A 175 8.98 6.09 -6.96
CA ALA A 175 10.10 6.24 -6.03
C ALA A 175 11.44 5.97 -6.76
N ARG A 176 11.47 5.00 -7.68
CA ARG A 176 12.62 4.74 -8.57
C ARG A 176 12.99 5.95 -9.39
N GLU A 177 12.04 6.56 -10.06
CA GLU A 177 12.29 7.75 -10.86
C GLU A 177 12.80 8.93 -10.03
N ARG A 178 12.22 9.17 -8.84
CA ARG A 178 12.69 10.23 -7.94
C ARG A 178 14.14 9.99 -7.48
N PHE A 179 14.48 8.75 -7.15
CA PHE A 179 15.85 8.40 -6.80
C PHE A 179 16.80 8.61 -7.98
N MET A 180 16.42 8.19 -9.19
CA MET A 180 17.23 8.37 -10.41
C MET A 180 17.47 9.86 -10.71
N ARG A 181 16.45 10.72 -10.49
CA ARG A 181 16.58 12.17 -10.70
C ARG A 181 17.51 12.83 -9.69
N GLN A 182 17.44 12.45 -8.41
CA GLN A 182 18.20 13.12 -7.34
C GLN A 182 18.86 12.11 -6.39
N PRO A 183 19.82 11.30 -6.87
CA PRO A 183 20.41 10.24 -6.06
C PRO A 183 21.19 10.81 -4.86
N GLU A 184 21.79 12.00 -5.00
CA GLU A 184 22.55 12.69 -3.94
C GLU A 184 21.70 13.05 -2.70
N LYS A 185 20.39 13.20 -2.88
CA LYS A 185 19.44 13.47 -1.80
C LYS A 185 19.12 12.23 -0.98
N TYR A 186 19.06 11.06 -1.61
CA TYR A 186 18.55 9.83 -1.00
C TYR A 186 19.62 8.79 -0.62
N TRP A 187 20.87 8.94 -1.06
CA TRP A 187 21.90 7.91 -0.83
C TRP A 187 22.40 7.82 0.62
N ASN A 188 22.57 8.94 1.33
CA ASN A 188 23.19 9.00 2.67
C ASN A 188 22.16 9.14 3.79
N ILE A 189 21.14 8.27 3.77
CA ILE A 189 20.12 8.24 4.80
C ILE A 189 20.49 7.19 5.83
N ARG A 190 20.50 7.59 7.11
CA ARG A 190 20.72 6.68 8.24
C ARG A 190 19.39 6.16 8.77
N LEU A 191 19.32 4.85 9.00
CA LEU A 191 18.17 4.21 9.64
C LEU A 191 18.01 4.73 11.08
N PRO A 192 16.77 4.87 11.56
CA PRO A 192 16.53 5.14 12.97
C PRO A 192 16.98 3.95 13.82
N HIS A 193 17.41 4.22 15.06
CA HIS A 193 17.89 3.18 15.98
C HIS A 193 16.81 2.15 16.33
N LYS A 194 15.54 2.57 16.38
CA LYS A 194 14.41 1.65 16.58
C LYS A 194 13.79 1.40 15.20
N LEU A 195 13.64 0.14 14.85
CA LEU A 195 12.94 -0.29 13.64
C LEU A 195 11.56 -0.83 14.02
N PRO A 196 10.54 -0.65 13.16
CA PRO A 196 9.26 -1.31 13.36
C PRO A 196 9.48 -2.83 13.37
N PRO A 197 8.77 -3.57 14.24
CA PRO A 197 8.87 -5.02 14.26
C PRO A 197 8.49 -5.58 12.87
N PRO A 198 9.23 -6.58 12.36
CA PRO A 198 8.91 -7.18 11.08
C PRO A 198 7.50 -7.77 11.13
N LYS A 199 6.68 -7.47 10.13
CA LYS A 199 5.32 -8.02 9.98
C LYS A 199 5.39 -9.45 9.43
N ASN A 200 6.11 -10.33 10.11
CA ASN A 200 6.14 -11.73 9.73
C ASN A 200 4.82 -12.37 10.13
N PRO A 201 4.17 -13.17 9.26
CA PRO A 201 2.99 -13.92 9.64
C PRO A 201 3.37 -14.84 10.81
N ILE A 202 2.69 -14.66 11.94
CA ILE A 202 2.89 -15.50 13.11
C ILE A 202 2.22 -16.85 12.82
N ASP A 203 3.00 -17.92 12.84
CA ASP A 203 2.46 -19.26 12.74
C ASP A 203 1.75 -19.63 14.05
N LEU A 204 0.42 -19.65 14.01
CA LEU A 204 -0.41 -19.90 15.17
C LEU A 204 -0.14 -21.27 15.81
N LEU A 205 0.22 -22.29 15.02
CA LEU A 205 0.42 -23.64 15.52
C LEU A 205 1.74 -23.80 16.28
N ASN A 206 2.71 -22.95 15.99
CA ASN A 206 4.03 -22.95 16.63
C ASN A 206 4.11 -22.01 17.83
N LEU A 207 3.00 -21.36 18.21
CA LEU A 207 2.95 -20.53 19.41
C LEU A 207 2.93 -21.37 20.69
N PRO A 208 3.54 -20.88 21.78
CA PRO A 208 3.30 -21.41 23.12
C PRO A 208 1.80 -21.43 23.46
N CYS A 209 1.38 -22.37 24.30
CA CYS A 209 -0.03 -22.59 24.65
C CYS A 209 -0.79 -21.29 25.03
N LEU A 210 -0.18 -20.42 25.83
CA LEU A 210 -0.77 -19.13 26.20
C LEU A 210 -1.05 -18.23 24.99
N GLY A 211 -0.06 -18.08 24.10
CA GLY A 211 -0.19 -17.26 22.89
C GLY A 211 -1.21 -17.84 21.92
N TYR A 212 -1.28 -19.18 21.79
CA TYR A 212 -2.31 -19.84 20.99
C TYR A 212 -3.71 -19.50 21.50
N LEU A 213 -3.96 -19.65 22.80
CA LEU A 213 -5.27 -19.36 23.41
C LEU A 213 -5.65 -17.88 23.30
N GLU A 214 -4.69 -16.98 23.50
CA GLU A 214 -4.88 -15.53 23.38
C GLU A 214 -5.31 -15.14 21.96
N GLN A 215 -4.60 -15.64 20.94
CA GLN A 215 -4.86 -15.27 19.55
C GLN A 215 -6.11 -15.94 18.97
N THR A 216 -6.50 -17.12 19.46
CA THR A 216 -7.58 -17.91 18.85
C THR A 216 -8.92 -17.80 19.57
N VAL A 217 -8.95 -18.00 20.89
CA VAL A 217 -10.21 -18.23 21.64
C VAL A 217 -10.52 -17.12 22.64
N ALA A 218 -9.51 -16.38 23.12
CA ALA A 218 -9.69 -15.41 24.21
C ALA A 218 -10.78 -14.38 23.93
N THR A 219 -10.79 -13.76 22.74
CA THR A 219 -11.80 -12.75 22.39
C THR A 219 -13.22 -13.31 22.40
N ALA A 220 -13.42 -14.56 21.98
CA ALA A 220 -14.72 -15.22 21.98
C ALA A 220 -15.17 -15.57 23.40
N ILE A 221 -14.26 -16.09 24.24
CA ILE A 221 -14.53 -16.38 25.65
C ILE A 221 -14.87 -15.10 26.41
N ILE A 222 -14.07 -14.04 26.28
CA ILE A 222 -14.30 -12.75 26.93
C ILE A 222 -15.69 -12.23 26.58
N LYS A 223 -16.06 -12.21 25.29
CA LYS A 223 -17.41 -11.77 24.88
C LYS A 223 -18.52 -12.62 25.50
N SER A 224 -18.36 -13.94 25.51
CA SER A 224 -19.35 -14.84 26.11
C SER A 224 -19.48 -14.67 27.62
N LEU A 225 -18.37 -14.48 28.33
CA LEU A 225 -18.35 -14.23 29.77
C LEU A 225 -18.99 -12.88 30.11
N THR A 226 -18.65 -11.83 29.37
CA THR A 226 -19.26 -10.50 29.54
C THR A 226 -20.76 -10.55 29.33
N ALA A 227 -21.23 -11.20 28.26
CA ALA A 227 -22.67 -11.38 28.01
C ALA A 227 -23.36 -12.13 29.16
N THR A 228 -22.73 -13.22 29.63
CA THR A 228 -23.24 -14.02 30.76
C THR A 228 -23.30 -13.19 32.05
N GLY A 229 -22.30 -12.35 32.31
CA GLY A 229 -22.24 -11.48 33.48
C GLY A 229 -23.27 -10.36 33.47
N CYS A 230 -23.60 -9.82 32.29
CA CYS A 230 -24.65 -8.82 32.12
C CYS A 230 -26.05 -9.44 32.27
N PHE A 231 -26.31 -10.58 31.63
CA PHE A 231 -27.63 -11.21 31.63
C PHE A 231 -27.93 -11.99 32.92
N LYS A 232 -26.91 -12.58 33.56
CA LYS A 232 -27.02 -13.41 34.78
C LYS A 232 -28.06 -14.53 34.64
N PRO A 233 -27.87 -15.46 33.69
CA PRO A 233 -28.87 -16.47 33.36
C PRO A 233 -29.15 -17.38 34.55
N LYS A 234 -30.43 -17.47 34.93
CA LYS A 234 -30.95 -18.51 35.80
C LYS A 234 -32.04 -19.25 35.06
N PHE A 235 -31.75 -20.45 34.63
CA PHE A 235 -32.73 -21.27 33.92
C PHE A 235 -33.59 -22.07 34.92
N PRO A 236 -34.90 -22.23 34.68
CA PRO A 236 -35.78 -23.05 35.51
C PRO A 236 -35.21 -24.45 35.77
N PHE A 237 -35.22 -24.90 37.03
CA PHE A 237 -34.76 -26.23 37.46
C PHE A 237 -33.28 -26.58 37.23
N LEU A 238 -32.48 -25.67 36.66
CA LEU A 238 -31.02 -25.83 36.54
C LEU A 238 -30.27 -25.11 37.64
N SER A 239 -29.05 -25.57 37.96
CA SER A 239 -28.16 -24.81 38.84
C SER A 239 -27.72 -23.49 38.17
N VAL A 240 -27.26 -22.52 38.97
CA VAL A 240 -26.73 -21.25 38.44
C VAL A 240 -25.55 -21.52 37.50
N GLN A 241 -24.65 -22.42 37.91
CA GLN A 241 -23.49 -22.83 37.13
C GLN A 241 -23.90 -23.47 35.79
N ALA A 242 -24.85 -24.42 35.79
CA ALA A 242 -25.30 -25.09 34.58
C ALA A 242 -26.01 -24.14 33.60
N SER A 243 -26.77 -23.18 34.14
CA SER A 243 -27.44 -22.13 33.35
C SER A 243 -26.42 -21.23 32.66
N ALA A 244 -25.40 -20.79 33.40
CA ALA A 244 -24.31 -19.97 32.88
C ALA A 244 -23.48 -20.70 31.81
N LEU A 245 -23.10 -21.96 32.04
CA LEU A 245 -22.34 -22.77 31.08
C LEU A 245 -23.12 -22.99 29.77
N THR A 246 -24.41 -23.31 29.88
CA THR A 246 -25.28 -23.49 28.70
C THR A 246 -25.40 -22.20 27.90
N TYR A 247 -25.59 -21.07 28.59
CA TYR A 247 -25.65 -19.75 27.95
C TYR A 247 -24.35 -19.39 27.24
N MET A 248 -23.20 -19.57 27.90
CA MET A 248 -21.88 -19.36 27.30
C MET A 248 -21.68 -20.22 26.05
N ALA A 249 -22.06 -21.50 26.11
CA ALA A 249 -21.88 -22.42 25.00
C ALA A 249 -22.76 -22.05 23.79
N TYR A 250 -24.01 -21.61 24.02
CA TYR A 250 -24.86 -21.06 22.96
C TYR A 250 -24.29 -19.77 22.39
N HIS A 251 -23.77 -18.88 23.22
CA HIS A 251 -23.16 -17.63 22.78
C HIS A 251 -21.94 -17.89 21.88
N LEU A 252 -21.04 -18.80 22.29
CA LEU A 252 -19.88 -19.18 21.49
C LEU A 252 -20.29 -19.73 20.12
N LYS A 253 -21.32 -20.58 20.05
CA LYS A 253 -21.81 -21.13 18.77
C LYS A 253 -22.56 -20.11 17.91
N ALA A 254 -23.34 -19.23 18.52
CA ALA A 254 -24.13 -18.21 17.82
C ALA A 254 -23.26 -17.15 17.12
N TYR A 255 -22.06 -16.88 17.66
CA TYR A 255 -21.16 -15.83 17.19
C TYR A 255 -19.83 -16.34 16.60
N ASN A 256 -19.65 -17.66 16.45
CA ASN A 256 -18.47 -18.22 15.78
C ASN A 256 -18.47 -17.92 14.27
N THR A 257 -17.62 -16.99 13.82
CA THR A 257 -17.50 -16.56 12.42
C THR A 257 -17.06 -17.67 11.47
N LYS A 258 -16.36 -18.69 11.97
CA LYS A 258 -15.91 -19.85 11.17
C LYS A 258 -17.00 -20.89 10.95
N SER A 259 -18.14 -20.79 11.66
CA SER A 259 -19.25 -21.72 11.52
C SER A 259 -20.22 -21.30 10.41
N SER A 260 -20.90 -22.28 9.80
CA SER A 260 -21.89 -22.03 8.75
C SER A 260 -23.01 -21.07 9.20
N ASP A 261 -23.55 -20.29 8.25
CA ASP A 261 -24.65 -19.36 8.50
C ASP A 261 -25.88 -20.03 9.13
N TYR A 262 -26.21 -21.23 8.65
CA TYR A 262 -27.32 -22.00 9.19
C TYR A 262 -27.13 -22.31 10.68
N LEU A 263 -25.94 -22.78 11.08
CA LEU A 263 -25.64 -23.09 12.49
C LEU A 263 -25.68 -21.83 13.35
N ARG A 264 -25.11 -20.71 12.88
CA ARG A 264 -25.15 -19.43 13.59
C ARG A 264 -26.60 -19.00 13.85
N ARG A 265 -27.46 -19.02 12.83
CA ARG A 265 -28.89 -18.68 12.97
C ARG A 265 -29.63 -19.62 13.92
N LYS A 266 -29.38 -20.92 13.83
CA LYS A 266 -29.95 -21.93 14.72
C LYS A 266 -29.60 -21.66 16.19
N PHE A 267 -28.33 -21.41 16.49
CA PHE A 267 -27.89 -21.16 17.86
C PHE A 267 -28.27 -19.76 18.37
N ARG A 268 -28.37 -18.74 17.50
CA ARG A 268 -28.96 -17.45 17.87
C ARG A 268 -30.42 -17.59 18.29
N ARG A 269 -31.21 -18.35 17.54
CA ARG A 269 -32.61 -18.63 17.89
C ARG A 269 -32.71 -19.41 19.21
N LYS A 270 -31.87 -20.41 19.42
CA LYS A 270 -31.81 -21.15 20.70
C LYS A 270 -31.41 -20.25 21.88
N LEU A 271 -30.48 -19.34 21.66
CA LEU A 271 -30.05 -18.37 22.66
C LEU A 271 -31.19 -17.43 23.05
N TYR A 272 -31.91 -16.87 22.06
CA TYR A 272 -33.08 -16.02 22.29
C TYR A 272 -34.17 -16.74 23.09
N ILE A 273 -34.53 -17.97 22.70
CA ILE A 273 -35.53 -18.78 23.42
C ILE A 273 -35.05 -19.06 24.85
N PHE A 274 -33.77 -19.33 25.05
CA PHE A 274 -33.19 -19.57 26.36
C PHE A 274 -33.27 -18.32 27.26
N GLU A 275 -33.05 -17.12 26.70
CA GLU A 275 -33.20 -15.85 27.41
C GLU A 275 -34.66 -15.64 27.86
N GLU A 276 -35.63 -15.81 26.96
CA GLU A 276 -37.06 -15.74 27.29
C GLU A 276 -37.45 -16.73 28.41
N GLN A 277 -36.92 -17.96 28.35
CA GLN A 277 -37.18 -18.99 29.37
C GLN A 277 -36.57 -18.64 30.73
N CYS A 278 -35.44 -17.94 30.77
CA CYS A 278 -34.87 -17.45 32.03
C CYS A 278 -35.73 -16.32 32.64
N GLU A 279 -36.29 -15.44 31.80
CA GLU A 279 -37.15 -14.34 32.25
C GLU A 279 -38.49 -14.81 32.85
N LEU A 280 -38.94 -16.03 32.52
CA LEU A 280 -40.15 -16.63 33.11
C LEU A 280 -40.12 -16.65 34.64
N ILE A 281 -38.94 -16.88 35.26
CA ILE A 281 -38.81 -16.89 36.72
C ILE A 281 -39.14 -15.50 37.28
N SER A 282 -38.53 -14.46 36.72
CA SER A 282 -38.76 -13.08 37.14
C SER A 282 -40.21 -12.65 36.92
N TYR A 283 -40.78 -13.00 35.76
CA TYR A 283 -42.18 -12.71 35.43
C TYR A 283 -43.15 -13.39 36.41
N LEU A 284 -42.98 -14.69 36.66
CA LEU A 284 -43.82 -15.44 37.58
C LEU A 284 -43.66 -14.92 39.01
N ALA A 285 -42.44 -14.64 39.46
CA ALA A 285 -42.20 -14.06 40.78
C ALA A 285 -42.95 -12.73 41.00
N GLN A 286 -43.01 -11.87 39.98
CA GLN A 286 -43.70 -10.57 40.07
C GLN A 286 -45.23 -10.69 39.98
N LYS A 287 -45.75 -11.60 39.17
CA LYS A 287 -47.19 -11.72 38.88
C LYS A 287 -47.94 -12.68 39.80
N THR A 288 -47.24 -13.53 40.54
CA THR A 288 -47.87 -14.50 41.43
C THR A 288 -48.39 -13.80 42.69
N ALA A 289 -49.70 -13.88 42.92
CA ALA A 289 -50.32 -13.33 44.12
C ALA A 289 -50.01 -14.21 45.34
N VAL A 290 -49.90 -13.60 46.52
CA VAL A 290 -49.66 -14.30 47.80
C VAL A 290 -50.79 -15.29 48.13
N ARG A 291 -52.01 -15.02 47.65
CA ARG A 291 -53.16 -15.92 47.77
C ARG A 291 -53.42 -16.67 46.48
N TYR A 292 -53.64 -17.98 46.59
CA TYR A 292 -54.00 -18.82 45.46
C TYR A 292 -55.29 -18.32 44.80
N LYS A 293 -55.25 -18.21 43.47
CA LYS A 293 -56.42 -17.95 42.61
C LYS A 293 -56.65 -19.15 41.74
N GLU A 294 -57.89 -19.53 41.49
CA GLU A 294 -58.24 -20.59 40.54
C GLU A 294 -57.80 -20.22 39.11
N PRO A 295 -57.46 -21.18 38.23
CA PRO A 295 -56.99 -20.93 36.87
C PRO A 295 -57.90 -20.02 36.05
N GLU A 296 -59.22 -20.12 36.25
CA GLU A 296 -60.24 -19.33 35.55
C GLU A 296 -60.22 -17.83 35.92
N LYS A 297 -59.70 -17.49 37.11
CA LYS A 297 -59.63 -16.11 37.63
C LYS A 297 -58.27 -15.46 37.34
N ARG A 298 -57.37 -16.14 36.64
CA ARG A 298 -56.05 -15.66 36.23
C ARG A 298 -56.10 -15.17 34.78
N SER A 299 -55.15 -14.34 34.37
CA SER A 299 -55.02 -13.98 32.96
C SER A 299 -54.57 -15.19 32.14
N ALA A 300 -55.07 -15.30 30.90
CA ALA A 300 -54.68 -16.37 29.98
C ALA A 300 -53.16 -16.42 29.73
N ASP A 301 -52.49 -15.26 29.58
CA ASP A 301 -51.04 -15.15 29.43
C ASP A 301 -50.26 -15.74 30.62
N TYR A 302 -50.74 -15.52 31.85
CA TYR A 302 -50.11 -16.07 33.04
C TYR A 302 -50.23 -17.60 33.08
N ASN A 303 -51.40 -18.15 32.75
CA ASN A 303 -51.61 -19.60 32.73
C ASN A 303 -50.70 -20.29 31.70
N VAL A 304 -50.59 -19.75 30.48
CA VAL A 304 -49.70 -20.27 29.44
C VAL A 304 -48.23 -20.25 29.89
N LYS A 305 -47.76 -19.14 30.47
CA LYS A 305 -46.38 -19.01 30.98
C LYS A 305 -46.11 -19.90 32.18
N TYR A 306 -47.11 -20.11 33.04
CA TYR A 306 -47.02 -21.00 34.19
C TYR A 306 -46.91 -22.48 33.75
N GLU A 307 -47.74 -22.93 32.81
CA GLU A 307 -47.64 -24.27 32.22
C GLU A 307 -46.31 -24.48 31.50
N THR A 308 -45.90 -23.47 30.71
CA THR A 308 -44.60 -23.49 30.03
C THR A 308 -43.45 -23.64 31.02
N PHE A 309 -43.47 -22.94 32.15
CA PHE A 309 -42.46 -23.07 33.19
C PHE A 309 -42.34 -24.51 33.70
N PHE A 310 -43.44 -25.16 34.09
CA PHE A 310 -43.40 -26.55 34.56
C PHE A 310 -43.00 -27.55 33.47
N ALA A 311 -43.36 -27.30 32.22
CA ALA A 311 -42.93 -28.13 31.09
C ALA A 311 -41.39 -28.14 30.91
N LEU A 312 -40.69 -27.08 31.30
CA LEU A 312 -39.22 -27.01 31.25
C LEU A 312 -38.53 -27.98 32.23
N ARG A 313 -39.24 -28.50 33.23
CA ARG A 313 -38.72 -29.54 34.12
C ARG A 313 -38.36 -30.83 33.37
N HIS A 314 -39.11 -31.14 32.32
CA HIS A 314 -38.91 -32.33 31.49
C HIS A 314 -38.07 -32.02 30.25
N ASN A 315 -38.05 -30.76 29.80
CA ASN A 315 -37.34 -30.29 28.60
C ASN A 315 -36.13 -29.41 28.96
N VAL A 316 -35.22 -29.96 29.76
CA VAL A 316 -34.01 -29.24 30.17
C VAL A 316 -33.09 -29.08 28.94
N PRO A 317 -32.56 -27.87 28.66
CA PRO A 317 -31.60 -27.68 27.58
C PRO A 317 -30.33 -28.46 27.91
N THR A 318 -30.14 -29.58 27.23
CA THR A 318 -28.97 -30.43 27.43
C THR A 318 -27.80 -30.03 26.54
N LEU A 319 -26.60 -30.20 27.08
CA LEU A 319 -25.33 -30.09 26.37
C LEU A 319 -25.01 -31.35 25.54
N ASN A 320 -26.02 -32.19 25.23
CA ASN A 320 -25.91 -33.51 24.56
C ASN A 320 -25.34 -33.49 23.12
N TRP A 321 -24.76 -32.37 22.71
CA TRP A 321 -24.01 -32.21 21.47
C TRP A 321 -22.48 -32.25 21.67
N LEU A 322 -22.01 -32.45 22.91
CA LEU A 322 -20.59 -32.58 23.28
C LEU A 322 -20.07 -34.04 23.29
N THR A 323 -20.95 -35.02 23.08
CA THR A 323 -20.63 -36.43 22.83
C THR A 323 -20.81 -36.73 21.35
#